data_AF-A0A8J3BXD5-F1
#
_entry.id   AF-A0A8J3BXD5-F1
#
_cell.length_a   1.000
_cell.length_b   1.000
_cell.length_c   1.000
_cell.angle_alpha   90.00
_cell.angle_beta   90.00
_cell.angle_gamma   90.00
#
_symmetry.space_group_name_H-M   'P 1'
#
loop_
_entity.id
_entity.type
_entity.pdbx_description
1 polymer ?
#
loop_
_entity_poly.entity_id
_entity_poly.type
_entity_poly.pdbx_seq_one_letter_code
_entity_poly.pdbx_strand_id
1 'polypeptide(L)' 'MRIPFAFDPWRSSILLVAGDKSGRWNQWYDEAIPLAEPRYETYLKERAEQEGER' A
#
# COMPACT_ATOMS: atom_id res chain seq x y z
N MET A 1 -6.05 14.05 6.68
CA MET A 1 -5.69 13.13 5.58
C MET A 1 -4.19 12.82 5.52
N ARG A 2 -3.85 11.52 5.52
CA ARG A 2 -2.53 10.96 5.17
C ARG A 2 -2.73 9.66 4.40
N ILE A 3 -1.77 9.34 3.55
CA ILE A 3 -1.83 8.14 2.70
C ILE A 3 -0.43 7.50 2.70
N PRO A 4 -0.23 6.28 3.25
CA PRO A 4 0.97 5.51 2.99
C PRO A 4 1.01 5.18 1.50
N PHE A 5 2.15 5.46 0.89
CA PHE A 5 2.41 5.09 -0.49
C PHE A 5 3.72 4.32 -0.57
N ALA A 6 3.78 3.39 -1.51
CA ALA A 6 5.00 2.66 -1.85
C ALA A 6 5.31 2.90 -3.34
N PHE A 7 6.60 2.89 -3.68
CA PHE A 7 7.02 2.82 -5.07
C PHE A 7 7.20 1.36 -5.44
N ASP A 8 6.55 0.94 -6.53
CA ASP A 8 6.77 -0.39 -7.06
C ASP A 8 8.09 -0.45 -7.86
N PRO A 9 8.64 -1.65 -8.10
CA PRO A 9 9.83 -1.85 -8.93
C PRO A 9 9.72 -1.27 -10.35
N TRP A 10 8.50 -1.02 -10.83
CA TRP A 10 8.17 -0.48 -12.15
C TRP A 10 7.94 1.04 -12.16
N ARG A 11 8.44 1.74 -11.12
CA ARG A 11 8.42 3.21 -10.99
C ARG A 11 7.03 3.84 -10.91
N SER A 12 6.04 3.08 -10.46
CA SER A 12 4.67 3.53 -10.19
C SER A 12 4.47 3.76 -8.70
N SER A 13 3.73 4.80 -8.33
CA SER A 13 3.32 5.06 -6.95
C SER A 13 2.01 4.36 -6.64
N ILE A 14 1.99 3.49 -5.63
CA ILE A 14 0.79 2.79 -5.15
C ILE A 14 0.33 3.44 -3.85
N LEU A 15 -0.96 3.79 -3.77
CA LEU A 15 -1.61 4.29 -2.56
C LEU A 15 -2.23 3.10 -1.83
N LEU A 16 -1.71 2.74 -0.65
CA LEU A 16 -2.08 1.49 0.03
C LEU A 16 -3.23 1.67 1.02
N VAL A 17 -3.31 2.82 1.71
CA VAL A 17 -4.37 3.11 2.69
C VAL A 17 -4.69 4.61 2.72
N ALA A 18 -5.92 5.03 2.44
CA ALA A 18 -6.33 6.42 2.68
C ALA A 18 -7.03 6.52 4.05
N GLY A 19 -6.54 7.37 4.95
CA GLY A 19 -7.12 7.53 6.28
C GLY A 19 -7.07 8.95 6.83
N ASP A 20 -8.04 9.27 7.70
CA ASP A 20 -7.97 10.50 8.50
C ASP A 20 -7.23 10.28 9.82
N LYS A 21 -6.35 11.23 10.14
CA LYS A 21 -5.26 11.08 11.12
C LYS A 21 -5.46 11.93 12.38
N SER A 22 -6.65 12.51 12.54
CA SER A 22 -6.87 13.58 13.53
C SER A 22 -6.73 13.03 14.95
N GLY A 23 -5.59 13.33 15.60
CA GLY A 23 -5.33 13.08 17.03
C GLY A 23 -4.80 11.69 17.43
N ARG A 24 -4.67 10.72 16.52
CA ARG A 24 -4.29 9.32 16.86
C ARG A 24 -3.13 8.78 16.02
N TRP A 25 -1.96 9.40 16.13
CA TRP A 25 -0.81 9.04 15.30
C TRP A 25 -0.33 7.60 15.46
N ASN A 26 -0.10 7.13 16.69
CA ASN A 26 0.46 5.79 16.93
C ASN A 26 -0.52 4.68 16.51
N GLN A 27 -1.77 4.77 16.99
CA GLN A 27 -2.85 3.84 16.59
C GLN A 27 -3.06 3.80 15.07
N TRP A 28 -2.92 4.93 14.39
CA TRP A 28 -3.12 4.96 12.94
C TRP A 28 -2.06 4.13 12.20
N TYR A 29 -0.79 4.16 12.62
CA TYR A 29 0.24 3.29 12.01
C TYR A 29 0.04 1.83 12.40
N ASP A 30 -0.33 1.55 13.65
CA ASP A 30 -0.62 0.19 14.13
C ASP A 30 -1.76 -0.47 13.33
N GLU A 31 -2.73 0.31 12.85
CA GLU A 31 -3.81 -0.18 12.00
C GLU A 31 -3.46 -0.14 10.50
N ALA A 32 -2.83 0.94 10.03
CA ALA A 32 -2.59 1.15 8.61
C ALA A 32 -1.48 0.25 8.05
N ILE A 33 -0.46 -0.10 8.82
CA ILE A 33 0.66 -0.93 8.35
C ILE A 33 0.21 -2.38 8.10
N PRO A 34 -0.43 -3.10 9.05
CA PRO A 34 -0.91 -4.47 8.81
C PRO A 34 -1.97 -4.55 7.71
N LEU A 35 -2.66 -3.43 7.45
CA LEU A 35 -3.60 -3.29 6.34
C LEU A 35 -2.90 -3.05 5.00
N ALA A 36 -1.76 -2.37 4.97
CA ALA A 36 -1.02 -2.04 3.76
C ALA A 36 -0.19 -3.23 3.24
N GLU A 37 0.42 -4.00 4.14
CA GLU A 37 1.28 -5.15 3.81
C GLU A 37 0.62 -6.20 2.89
N PRO A 38 -0.53 -6.80 3.24
CA PRO A 38 -1.15 -7.82 2.39
C PRO A 38 -1.65 -7.25 1.07
N ARG A 39 -2.05 -5.96 1.03
CA ARG A 39 -2.45 -5.29 -0.21
C ARG A 39 -1.26 -5.12 -1.16
N TYR A 40 -0.10 -4.79 -0.62
CA TYR A 40 1.12 -4.69 -1.41
C TYR A 40 1.56 -6.05 -1.94
N GLU A 41 1.48 -7.11 -1.13
CA GLU A 41 1.77 -8.48 -1.59
C GLU A 41 0.82 -8.94 -2.72
N THR A 42 -0.48 -8.69 -2.58
CA THR A 42 -1.45 -9.00 -3.64
C THR A 42 -1.15 -8.21 -4.91
N TYR A 43 -0.87 -6.91 -4.79
CA TYR A 43 -0.47 -6.09 -5.94
C TYR A 43 0.75 -6.65 -6.66
N LEU A 44 1.79 -7.08 -5.93
CA LEU A 44 2.99 -7.65 -6.53
C LEU A 44 2.71 -8.96 -7.28
N LYS A 45 1.82 -9.81 -6.75
CA LYS A 45 1.41 -11.06 -7.43
C LYS A 45 0.64 -10.77 -8.72
N GLU A 46 -0.38 -9.92 -8.65
CA GLU A 46 -1.18 -9.54 -9.82
C GLU A 46 -0.32 -8.85 -10.89
N ARG A 47 0.64 -8.02 -10.48
CA ARG A 47 1.56 -7.36 -11.43
C ARG A 47 2.55 -8.32 -12.07
N ALA A 48 3.08 -9.29 -11.32
CA ALA A 48 3.97 -10.30 -11.87
C ALA A 48 3.26 -11.20 -12.90
N GLU A 49 2.00 -11.54 -12.66
CA GLU A 49 1.16 -12.28 -13.62
C GLU A 49 0.92 -11.46 -14.90
N GLN A 50 0.57 -10.17 -14.77
CA GLN A 50 0.35 -9.29 -15.92
C GLN A 50 1.61 -9.04 -16.76
N GLU A 51 2.82 -9.03 -16.16
CA GLU A 51 4.07 -8.93 -16.90
C GLU A 51 4.49 -10.25 -17.55
N GLY A 52 4.17 -11.40 -16.95
CA GLY A 52 4.45 -12.71 -17.53
C GLY A 52 3.55 -13.08 -18.71
N GLU A 53 2.37 -12.47 -18.79
CA GLU A 53 1.42 -12.61 -19.91
C GLU A 53 1.68 -11.63 -21.08
N ARG A 54 2.67 -10.73 -20.96
CA ARG A 54 3.00 -9.71 -21.97
C ARG A 54 4.25 -10.05 -22.78
#